data_AF-A0A8T0U5Q2-F1
#
_entry.id   AF-A0A8T0U5Q2-F1
#
_cell.length_a   1.000
_cell.length_b   1.000
_cell.length_c   1.000
_cell.angle_alpha   90.00
_cell.angle_beta   90.00
_cell.angle_gamma   90.00
#
_symmetry.space_group_name_H-M   'P 1'
#
loop_
_entity.id
_entity.type
_entity.pdbx_description
1 polymer ?
#
loop_
_entity_poly.entity_id
_entity_poly.type
_entity_poly.pdbx_seq_one_letter_code
_entity_poly.pdbx_strand_id
1 'polypeptide(L)'
;MLLGDTCTRGCRFCAVKTSNKPPAPDALEPLKAAVAVASWGVDYVVLTSVDRDDLPDGGSGYFAQTVRALKELKPGILVECLTSDFRGDLDAVSSLANSGLDVYAHNIETVKSLQRIVRDPRAG
;
A
#
# COMPACT_ATOMS: atom_id res chain seq x y z
N MET A 1 -6.40 -5.35 0.18
CA MET A 1 -6.20 -3.89 0.29
C MET A 1 -5.96 -3.58 1.75
N LEU A 2 -4.84 -2.95 2.08
CA LEU A 2 -4.46 -2.56 3.43
C LEU A 2 -4.93 -1.13 3.74
N LEU A 3 -4.94 -0.77 5.03
CA LEU A 3 -5.22 0.56 5.56
C LEU A 3 -6.64 1.06 5.33
N GLY A 4 -7.58 0.13 5.14
CA GLY A 4 -9.01 0.39 4.96
C GLY A 4 -9.43 0.66 3.51
N ASP A 5 -10.66 1.18 3.35
CA ASP A 5 -11.33 1.42 2.06
C ASP A 5 -11.55 2.90 1.73
N THR A 6 -10.97 3.79 2.53
CA THR A 6 -11.17 5.24 2.45
C THR A 6 -9.83 5.95 2.40
N CYS A 7 -9.56 6.63 1.31
CA CYS A 7 -8.31 7.28 0.96
C CYS A 7 -8.27 8.74 1.41
N THR A 8 -7.09 9.21 1.84
CA THR A 8 -6.85 10.64 2.12
C THR A 8 -6.75 11.48 0.84
N ARG A 9 -6.64 10.85 -0.33
CA ARG A 9 -6.52 11.46 -1.65
C ARG A 9 -7.71 11.15 -2.56
N GLY A 10 -7.94 12.03 -3.53
CA GLY A 10 -9.08 12.00 -4.46
C GLY A 10 -8.67 11.99 -5.92
N CYS A 11 -7.97 10.94 -6.37
CA CYS A 11 -7.68 10.73 -7.79
C CYS A 11 -9.00 10.55 -8.58
N ARG A 12 -9.18 11.30 -9.67
CA ARG A 12 -10.47 11.37 -10.40
C ARG A 12 -10.87 10.09 -11.12
N PHE A 13 -9.91 9.20 -11.35
CA PHE A 13 -10.14 7.90 -11.97
C PHE A 13 -10.37 6.77 -10.93
N CYS A 14 -10.07 7.03 -9.65
CA CYS A 14 -10.09 6.01 -8.61
C CYS A 14 -11.49 5.89 -7.99
N ALA A 15 -11.98 4.65 -7.83
CA ALA A 15 -13.30 4.36 -7.26
C ALA A 15 -13.31 4.26 -5.73
N VAL A 16 -12.16 4.39 -5.07
CA VAL A 16 -12.03 4.34 -3.61
C VAL A 16 -12.64 5.59 -2.99
N LYS A 17 -13.32 5.44 -1.85
CA LYS A 17 -13.92 6.56 -1.11
C LYS A 17 -12.83 7.55 -0.69
N THR A 18 -13.13 8.85 -0.67
CA THR A 18 -12.19 9.88 -0.22
C THR A 18 -12.68 10.53 1.07
N SER A 19 -11.78 10.66 2.05
CA SER A 19 -11.99 11.43 3.27
C SER A 19 -10.67 12.00 3.78
N ASN A 20 -10.65 13.26 4.21
CA ASN A 20 -9.49 13.86 4.86
C ASN A 20 -9.26 13.32 6.28
N LYS A 21 -10.23 12.56 6.84
CA LYS A 21 -10.17 11.94 8.16
C LYS A 21 -10.71 10.51 8.06
N PRO A 22 -9.95 9.59 7.43
CA PRO A 22 -10.35 8.19 7.39
C PRO A 22 -10.32 7.60 8.82
N PRO A 23 -11.00 6.47 9.06
CA PRO A 23 -10.88 5.74 10.32
C PRO A 23 -9.41 5.37 10.63
N ALA A 24 -9.11 5.21 11.92
CA ALA A 24 -7.81 4.69 12.34
C ALA A 24 -7.60 3.28 11.75
N PRO A 25 -6.37 2.97 11.29
CA PRO A 25 -6.07 1.63 10.80
C PRO A 25 -6.12 0.62 11.96
N ASP A 26 -6.49 -0.62 11.66
CA ASP A 26 -6.46 -1.70 12.63
C ASP A 26 -5.02 -2.15 12.86
N ALA A 27 -4.49 -1.97 14.08
CA ALA A 27 -3.11 -2.34 14.41
C ALA A 27 -2.78 -3.82 14.18
N LEU A 28 -3.79 -4.71 14.13
CA LEU A 28 -3.61 -6.13 13.83
C LEU A 28 -3.83 -6.47 12.35
N GLU A 29 -4.16 -5.50 11.50
CA GLU A 29 -4.37 -5.71 10.06
C GLU A 29 -3.21 -6.46 9.39
N PRO A 30 -1.92 -6.14 9.64
CA PRO A 30 -0.82 -6.84 8.98
C PRO A 30 -0.83 -8.35 9.23
N LEU A 31 -1.04 -8.76 10.49
CA LEU A 31 -1.10 -10.16 10.86
C LEU A 31 -2.38 -10.83 10.33
N LYS A 32 -3.54 -10.17 10.47
CA LYS A 32 -4.82 -10.69 9.98
C LYS A 32 -4.81 -10.92 8.47
N ALA A 33 -4.27 -9.96 7.71
CA ALA A 33 -4.12 -10.06 6.27
C ALA A 33 -3.17 -11.20 5.89
N ALA A 34 -2.02 -11.30 6.56
CA ALA A 34 -1.06 -12.36 6.30
C ALA A 34 -1.63 -13.77 6.58
N VAL A 35 -2.31 -13.95 7.71
CA VAL A 35 -2.98 -15.22 8.05
C VAL A 35 -4.05 -15.58 7.02
N ALA A 36 -4.89 -14.62 6.63
CA ALA A 36 -5.92 -14.85 5.63
C ALA A 36 -5.31 -15.29 4.28
N VAL A 37 -4.35 -14.53 3.76
CA VAL A 37 -3.70 -14.82 2.46
C VAL A 37 -2.95 -16.16 2.49
N ALA A 38 -2.24 -16.47 3.59
CA ALA A 38 -1.54 -17.75 3.73
C ALA A 38 -2.50 -18.95 3.65
N SER A 39 -3.75 -18.78 4.08
CA SER A 39 -4.78 -19.84 4.00
C SER A 39 -5.37 -20.06 2.61
N TRP A 40 -5.16 -19.15 1.64
CA TRP A 40 -5.81 -19.21 0.33
C TRP A 40 -5.15 -20.17 -0.66
N GLY A 41 -3.95 -20.68 -0.34
CA GLY A 41 -3.23 -21.58 -1.25
C GLY A 41 -2.68 -20.91 -2.51
N VAL A 42 -2.62 -19.57 -2.55
CA VAL A 42 -2.07 -18.80 -3.68
C VAL A 42 -0.57 -18.62 -3.56
N ASP A 43 0.16 -18.71 -4.67
CA ASP A 43 1.62 -18.57 -4.68
C ASP A 43 2.10 -17.16 -5.02
N TYR A 44 1.18 -16.29 -5.44
CA TYR A 44 1.44 -14.88 -5.72
C TYR A 44 0.34 -14.01 -5.13
N VAL A 45 0.69 -12.91 -4.48
CA VAL A 45 -0.26 -11.92 -3.97
C VAL A 45 0.21 -10.51 -4.25
N VAL A 46 -0.73 -9.64 -4.60
CA VAL A 46 -0.51 -8.18 -4.68
C VAL A 46 -1.09 -7.55 -3.43
N LEU A 47 -0.25 -6.86 -2.67
CA LEU A 47 -0.65 -5.96 -1.61
C LEU A 47 -0.74 -4.55 -2.18
N THR A 48 -1.82 -3.86 -1.87
CA THR A 48 -2.03 -2.44 -2.20
C THR A 48 -2.73 -1.77 -1.03
N SER A 49 -2.65 -0.45 -0.93
CA SER A 49 -3.36 0.33 0.08
C SER A 49 -4.03 1.55 -0.53
N VAL A 50 -4.84 2.21 0.30
CA VAL A 50 -5.20 3.61 0.09
C VAL A 50 -4.04 4.54 0.51
N ASP A 51 -4.05 5.80 0.08
CA ASP A 51 -3.13 6.82 0.60
C ASP A 51 -3.51 7.22 2.02
N ARG A 52 -2.52 7.23 2.92
CA ARG A 52 -2.65 7.62 4.33
C ARG A 52 -1.73 8.79 4.67
N ASP A 53 -2.01 9.96 4.08
CA ASP A 53 -1.29 11.20 4.37
C ASP A 53 -1.38 11.63 5.86
N ASP A 54 -2.29 11.03 6.62
CA ASP A 54 -2.47 11.22 8.06
C ASP A 54 -1.52 10.39 8.93
N LEU A 55 -0.83 9.40 8.35
CA LEU A 55 0.19 8.60 9.04
C LEU A 55 1.60 9.17 8.77
N PRO A 56 2.50 9.17 9.78
CA PRO A 56 3.86 9.70 9.62
C PRO A 56 4.67 9.03 8.51
N ASP A 57 4.49 7.73 8.30
CA ASP A 57 5.23 6.90 7.33
C ASP A 57 4.41 6.60 6.07
N GLY A 58 3.28 7.29 5.88
CA GLY A 58 2.33 7.07 4.80
C GLY A 58 1.72 5.66 4.74
N GLY A 59 1.89 4.85 5.80
CA GLY A 59 1.46 3.45 5.85
C GLY A 59 2.49 2.41 5.38
N SER A 60 3.72 2.82 5.03
CA SER A 60 4.79 1.91 4.60
C SER A 60 5.10 0.81 5.62
N GLY A 61 5.02 1.12 6.92
CA GLY A 61 5.20 0.15 8.00
C GLY A 61 4.14 -0.95 8.01
N TYR A 62 2.90 -0.65 7.66
CA TYR A 62 1.83 -1.65 7.55
C TYR A 62 2.10 -2.63 6.41
N PHE A 63 2.55 -2.13 5.26
CA PHE A 63 3.00 -3.00 4.17
C PHE A 63 4.16 -3.89 4.64
N ALA A 64 5.24 -3.29 5.17
CA ALA A 64 6.43 -4.04 5.55
C ALA A 64 6.13 -5.13 6.59
N GLN A 65 5.28 -4.84 7.57
CA GLN A 65 4.83 -5.82 8.57
C GLN A 65 4.00 -6.94 7.92
N THR A 66 3.12 -6.62 6.98
CA THR A 66 2.29 -7.61 6.28
C THR A 66 3.16 -8.54 5.43
N VAL A 67 4.14 -7.99 4.70
CA VAL A 67 5.10 -8.76 3.89
C VAL A 67 5.90 -9.71 4.78
N ARG A 68 6.49 -9.23 5.88
CA ARG A 68 7.27 -10.06 6.80
C ARG A 68 6.44 -11.19 7.39
N ALA A 69 5.25 -10.88 7.91
CA ALA A 69 4.33 -11.88 8.45
C ALA A 69 3.93 -12.92 7.38
N LEU A 70 3.71 -12.50 6.13
CA LEU A 70 3.44 -13.43 5.03
C LEU A 70 4.62 -14.35 4.72
N LYS A 71 5.84 -13.80 4.65
CA LYS A 71 7.05 -14.58 4.39
C LYS A 71 7.36 -15.55 5.54
N GLU A 72 7.00 -15.22 6.78
CA GLU A 72 7.08 -16.15 7.91
C GLU A 72 6.05 -17.29 7.79
N LEU A 73 4.79 -16.97 7.46
CA LEU A 73 3.70 -17.95 7.41
C LEU A 73 3.74 -18.82 6.14
N LYS A 74 4.18 -18.27 5.01
CA LYS A 74 4.30 -18.96 3.72
C LYS A 74 5.58 -18.51 3.00
N PRO A 75 6.77 -19.05 3.34
CA PRO A 75 8.05 -18.60 2.80
C PRO A 75 8.19 -18.60 1.27
N GLY A 76 7.44 -19.48 0.59
CA GLY A 76 7.46 -19.59 -0.88
C GLY A 76 6.50 -18.65 -1.61
N ILE A 77 5.67 -17.87 -0.93
CA ILE A 77 4.75 -16.94 -1.60
C ILE A 77 5.53 -15.77 -2.19
N LEU A 78 5.19 -15.38 -3.42
CA LEU A 78 5.66 -14.15 -4.05
C LEU A 78 4.73 -12.99 -3.67
N VAL A 79 5.31 -11.88 -3.23
CA VAL A 79 4.60 -10.70 -2.74
C VAL A 79 4.99 -9.49 -3.57
N GLU A 80 4.02 -8.94 -4.28
CA GLU A 80 4.11 -7.64 -4.92
C GLU A 80 3.48 -6.57 -4.03
N CYS A 81 4.13 -5.43 -3.91
CA CYS A 81 3.55 -4.27 -3.24
C CYS A 81 3.33 -3.16 -4.28
N LEU A 82 2.07 -2.88 -4.59
CA LEU A 82 1.64 -1.69 -5.32
C LEU A 82 1.43 -0.56 -4.31
N THR A 83 2.36 0.39 -4.29
CA THR A 83 2.48 1.38 -3.22
C THR A 83 1.97 2.75 -3.62
N SER A 84 1.63 3.56 -2.62
CA SER A 84 1.57 5.02 -2.79
C SER A 84 2.96 5.59 -3.10
N ASP A 85 3.02 6.90 -3.32
CA ASP A 85 4.28 7.62 -3.49
C ASP A 85 5.00 7.91 -2.15
N PHE A 86 4.37 7.60 -1.00
CA PHE A 86 4.82 7.99 0.34
C PHE A 86 5.23 9.47 0.45
N ARG A 87 4.66 10.35 -0.39
CA ARG A 87 5.05 11.76 -0.53
C ARG A 87 6.55 11.97 -0.81
N GLY A 88 7.21 10.98 -1.41
CA GLY A 88 8.65 10.99 -1.67
C GLY A 88 9.52 10.71 -0.45
N ASP A 89 8.95 10.18 0.65
CA ASP A 89 9.72 9.74 1.81
C ASP A 89 10.56 8.50 1.48
N LEU A 90 11.88 8.69 1.35
CA LEU A 90 12.82 7.61 1.02
C LEU A 90 13.02 6.61 2.16
N ASP A 91 12.79 7.00 3.42
CA ASP A 91 12.87 6.07 4.55
C ASP A 91 11.65 5.13 4.54
N ALA A 92 10.47 5.66 4.23
CA ALA A 92 9.26 4.86 4.00
C ALA A 92 9.43 3.88 2.83
N VAL A 93 9.97 4.36 1.70
CA VAL A 93 10.30 3.52 0.53
C VAL A 93 11.30 2.43 0.91
N SER A 94 12.39 2.79 1.59
CA SER A 94 13.46 1.87 2.01
C SER A 94 12.94 0.81 2.98
N SER A 95 12.13 1.20 3.96
CA SER A 95 11.51 0.29 4.93
C SER A 95 10.71 -0.82 4.23
N LEU A 96 9.91 -0.45 3.24
CA LEU A 96 9.13 -1.40 2.46
C LEU A 96 10.00 -2.21 1.50
N ALA A 97 10.88 -1.58 0.73
CA ALA A 97 11.76 -2.27 -0.21
C ALA A 97 12.61 -3.36 0.47
N ASN A 98 13.01 -3.14 1.72
CA ASN A 98 13.78 -4.10 2.52
C ASN A 98 12.91 -5.07 3.36
N SER A 99 11.60 -5.13 3.13
CA SER A 99 10.70 -6.04 3.87
C SER A 99 10.76 -7.50 3.42
N GLY A 100 11.40 -7.77 2.28
CA GLY A 100 11.45 -9.09 1.64
C GLY A 100 10.41 -9.30 0.54
N LEU A 101 9.73 -8.24 0.08
CA LEU A 101 8.86 -8.30 -1.10
C LEU A 101 9.66 -8.68 -2.36
N ASP A 102 8.96 -9.24 -3.35
CA ASP A 102 9.57 -9.70 -4.60
C ASP A 102 9.42 -8.68 -5.72
N VAL A 103 8.32 -7.92 -5.74
CA VAL A 103 8.06 -6.87 -6.74
C VAL A 103 7.62 -5.58 -6.06
N TYR A 104 8.37 -4.51 -6.30
CA TYR A 104 8.01 -3.16 -5.89
C TYR A 104 7.35 -2.45 -7.08
N ALA A 105 6.07 -2.06 -6.93
CA ALA A 105 5.31 -1.41 -7.98
C ALA A 105 4.81 -0.03 -7.50
N HIS A 106 4.91 0.96 -8.38
CA HIS A 106 4.29 2.27 -8.21
C HIS A 106 3.79 2.76 -9.56
N ASN A 107 2.50 3.09 -9.66
CA ASN A 107 1.92 3.54 -10.91
C ASN A 107 2.03 5.05 -11.07
N ILE A 108 2.62 5.48 -12.19
CA ILE A 108 2.56 6.88 -12.64
C ILE A 108 1.19 7.23 -13.25
N GLU A 109 0.41 6.22 -13.64
CA GLU A 109 -0.97 6.25 -14.17
C GLU A 109 -1.18 6.94 -15.52
N THR A 110 -0.55 8.09 -15.77
CA THR A 110 -0.80 8.87 -16.98
C THR A 110 0.41 9.65 -17.45
N VAL A 111 0.31 10.27 -18.62
CA VAL A 111 1.36 11.15 -19.17
C VAL A 111 1.47 12.45 -18.38
N LYS A 112 2.65 13.08 -18.41
CA LYS A 112 2.99 14.29 -17.64
C LYS A 112 1.97 15.44 -17.76
N SER A 113 1.41 15.67 -18.95
CA SER A 113 0.43 16.74 -19.20
C SER A 113 -0.91 16.52 -18.50
N LEU A 114 -1.25 15.28 -18.13
CA LEU A 114 -2.53 14.91 -17.51
C LEU A 114 -2.43 14.66 -16.00
N GLN A 115 -1.22 14.54 -15.44
CA GLN A 115 -0.97 14.23 -14.02
C GLN A 115 -1.87 15.05 -13.07
N ARG A 116 -1.81 16.38 -13.15
CA ARG A 116 -2.60 17.31 -12.30
C ARG A 116 -4.10 17.31 -12.59
N ILE A 117 -4.53 16.73 -13.71
CA ILE A 117 -5.94 16.67 -14.11
C ILE A 117 -6.58 15.41 -13.53
N VAL A 118 -5.86 14.28 -13.50
CA VAL A 118 -6.45 12.97 -13.17
C VAL A 118 -6.05 12.43 -11.80
N ARG A 119 -4.81 12.68 -11.32
CA ARG A 119 -4.35 12.30 -9.98
C ARG A 119 -4.62 13.44 -9.00
N ASP A 120 -4.69 13.13 -7.70
CA ASP A 120 -4.76 14.13 -6.65
C ASP A 120 -3.55 15.09 -6.74
N PRO A 121 -3.70 16.40 -6.48
CA PRO A 121 -2.58 17.35 -6.54
C PRO A 121 -1.40 17.05 -5.61
N ARG A 122 -1.60 16.21 -4.58
CA ARG A 122 -0.55 15.74 -3.67
C ARG A 122 0.24 14.56 -4.23
N ALA A 123 -0.21 13.94 -5.32
CA ALA A 123 0.50 12.84 -5.95
C ALA A 123 1.78 13.33 -6.63
N GLY A 124 2.90 12.69 -6.27
CA GLY A 124 4.24 12.88 -6.84
C GLY A 124 4.54 11.92 -7.97
#